data_AF-A0AAD4SLI8-F1
#
_entry.id   AF-A0AAD4SLI8-F1
#
_cell.length_a   1.000
_cell.length_b   1.000
_cell.length_c   1.000
_cell.angle_alpha   90.00
_cell.angle_beta   90.00
_cell.angle_gamma   90.00
#
_symmetry.space_group_name_H-M   'P 1'
#
loop_
_entity.id
_entity.type
_entity.pdbx_description
1 polymer ?
#
loop_
_entity_poly.entity_id
_entity_poly.type
_entity_poly.pdbx_seq_one_letter_code
_entity_poly.pdbx_strand_id
1 'polypeptide(L)' 'MKRKWDNDGDTGDKKRMPKEESAPYVVVVHGPPKVGKSSLIKSLVKHYTHKTLTDITNPITIIS' A
#
# COMPACT_ATOMS: atom_id res chain seq x y z
N MET A 1 20.83 -54.40 3.52
CA MET A 1 20.74 -53.87 4.90
C MET A 1 19.97 -52.54 4.85
N LYS A 2 18.82 -52.44 5.52
CA LYS A 2 17.83 -51.34 5.40
C LYS A 2 17.94 -50.44 6.65
N ARG A 3 18.21 -49.14 6.50
CA ARG A 3 18.07 -48.11 7.55
C ARG A 3 17.44 -46.89 6.88
N LYS A 4 16.09 -46.80 6.83
CA LYS A 4 15.25 -46.16 7.86
C LYS A 4 15.90 -44.90 8.43
N TRP A 5 15.91 -43.85 7.61
CA TRP A 5 15.86 -42.44 8.03
C TRP A 5 14.92 -41.71 7.06
N ASP A 6 13.74 -42.31 6.85
CA ASP A 6 12.55 -41.57 6.43
C ASP A 6 12.01 -40.90 7.69
N ASN A 7 11.68 -39.61 7.60
CA ASN A 7 11.30 -38.67 8.67
C ASN A 7 12.46 -37.95 9.36
N ASP A 8 12.81 -36.80 8.81
CA ASP A 8 12.46 -35.59 9.53
C ASP A 8 11.58 -34.77 8.60
N GLY A 9 10.34 -34.53 9.04
CA GLY A 9 9.40 -33.73 8.29
C GLY A 9 10.01 -32.38 8.01
N ASP A 10 10.22 -32.07 6.72
CA ASP A 10 10.25 -30.70 6.22
C ASP A 10 8.86 -30.12 6.48
N THR A 11 8.63 -29.80 7.76
CA THR A 11 7.49 -29.05 8.25
C THR A 11 7.63 -27.72 7.55
N GLY A 12 6.92 -27.60 6.44
CA GLY A 12 6.80 -26.40 5.63
C GLY A 12 6.09 -25.30 6.40
N ASP A 13 6.62 -24.90 7.54
CA ASP A 13 6.42 -23.58 8.09
C ASP A 13 7.30 -22.64 7.26
N LYS A 14 6.80 -22.34 6.05
CA LYS A 14 7.13 -21.11 5.35
C LYS A 14 6.82 -19.98 6.32
N LYS A 15 7.84 -19.60 7.09
CA LYS A 15 7.90 -18.46 7.99
C LYS A 15 7.06 -17.36 7.33
N ARG A 16 5.85 -17.13 7.85
CA ARG A 16 5.06 -15.97 7.47
C ARG A 16 5.91 -14.80 7.95
N MET A 17 6.74 -14.28 7.06
CA MET A 17 7.48 -13.05 7.28
C MET A 17 6.43 -12.08 7.81
N PRO A 18 6.65 -11.43 8.97
CA PRO A 18 5.80 -10.34 9.39
C PRO A 18 5.65 -9.44 8.18
N LYS A 19 4.41 -9.14 7.80
CA LYS A 19 4.13 -8.24 6.68
C LYS A 19 4.72 -6.91 7.10
N GLU A 20 5.96 -6.65 6.70
CA GLU A 20 6.70 -5.47 7.07
C GLU A 20 5.85 -4.30 6.55
N GLU A 21 5.27 -3.53 7.47
CA GLU A 21 4.40 -2.42 7.11
C GLU A 21 5.31 -1.33 6.53
N SER A 22 5.56 -1.44 5.24
CA SER A 22 6.43 -0.53 4.50
C SER A 22 5.94 0.90 4.68
N ALA A 23 6.86 1.84 4.82
CA ALA A 23 6.53 3.26 4.94
C ALA A 23 5.58 3.71 3.80
N PRO A 24 4.63 4.60 4.07
CA PRO A 24 3.69 5.07 3.06
C PRO A 24 4.41 5.82 1.94
N TYR A 25 4.00 5.59 0.71
CA TYR A 25 4.54 6.29 -0.45
C TYR A 25 4.13 7.76 -0.44
N VAL A 26 5.10 8.65 -0.67
CA VAL A 26 4.85 10.09 -0.86
C VAL A 26 4.71 10.38 -2.35
N VAL A 27 3.54 10.88 -2.75
CA VAL A 27 3.24 11.22 -4.15
C VAL A 27 3.06 12.73 -4.28
N VAL A 28 3.84 13.35 -5.17
CA VAL A 28 3.76 14.79 -5.47
C VAL A 28 3.05 15.01 -6.81
N VAL A 29 2.02 15.85 -6.82
CA VAL A 29 1.33 16.30 -8.04
C VAL A 29 1.82 17.69 -8.41
N HIS A 30 2.63 17.81 -9.47
CA HIS A 30 3.23 19.08 -9.92
C HIS A 30 2.73 19.53 -11.30
N GLY A 31 2.87 20.82 -11.63
CA GLY A 31 2.51 21.37 -12.94
C GLY A 31 2.11 22.86 -12.94
N PRO A 32 1.87 23.47 -14.12
CA PRO A 32 1.52 24.90 -14.28
C PRO A 32 0.26 25.31 -13.50
N PRO A 33 0.04 26.62 -13.24
CA PRO A 33 -1.19 27.06 -12.60
C PRO A 33 -2.43 26.71 -13.44
N LYS A 34 -3.56 26.44 -12.77
CA LYS A 34 -4.88 26.21 -13.39
C LYS A 34 -5.05 24.96 -14.26
N VAL A 35 -4.11 24.00 -14.25
CA VAL A 35 -4.23 22.72 -15.00
C VAL A 35 -5.05 21.62 -14.30
N GLY A 36 -5.69 21.91 -13.17
CA GLY A 36 -6.55 20.94 -12.47
C GLY A 36 -5.85 20.01 -11.47
N LYS A 37 -4.63 20.32 -11.02
CA LYS A 37 -3.88 19.53 -10.02
C LYS A 37 -4.70 19.19 -8.76
N SER A 38 -5.40 20.17 -8.18
CA SER A 38 -6.28 19.96 -7.03
C SER A 38 -7.47 19.06 -7.35
N SER A 39 -7.96 19.09 -8.60
CA SER A 39 -9.05 18.22 -9.06
C SER A 39 -8.60 16.76 -9.13
N LEU A 40 -7.38 16.52 -9.61
CA LEU A 40 -6.78 15.18 -9.64
C LEU A 40 -6.64 14.60 -8.23
N ILE A 41 -6.12 15.37 -7.27
CA ILE A 41 -6.01 14.95 -5.87
C ILE A 41 -7.40 14.59 -5.30
N LYS A 42 -8.41 15.44 -5.50
CA LYS A 42 -9.80 15.16 -5.06
C LYS A 42 -10.37 13.89 -5.69
N SER A 43 -10.11 13.68 -6.98
CA SER A 43 -10.56 12.49 -7.71
C SER A 43 -9.93 11.20 -7.17
N LEU A 44 -8.62 11.20 -6.92
CA LEU A 44 -7.91 10.06 -6.35
C LEU A 44 -8.41 9.73 -4.94
N VAL A 45 -8.56 10.74 -4.07
CA VAL A 45 -9.10 10.53 -2.73
C VAL A 45 -10.50 9.94 -2.80
N LYS A 46 -11.37 10.50 -3.65
CA LYS A 46 -12.73 9.98 -3.83
C LYS A 46 -12.74 8.55 -4.37
N HIS A 47 -11.82 8.20 -5.25
CA HIS A 47 -11.72 6.87 -5.84
C HIS A 47 -11.33 5.81 -4.81
N TYR A 48 -10.31 6.08 -3.98
CA TYR A 48 -9.80 5.10 -3.02
C TYR A 48 -10.55 5.07 -1.69
N THR A 49 -11.15 6.18 -1.27
CA THR A 49 -11.80 6.27 0.05
C THR A 49 -13.33 6.37 -0.02
N HIS A 50 -13.90 6.54 -1.21
CA HIS A 50 -15.32 6.84 -1.43
C HIS A 50 -15.83 8.11 -0.71
N LYS A 51 -14.93 8.97 -0.21
CA LYS A 51 -15.28 10.24 0.46
C LYS A 51 -15.03 11.42 -0.47
N THR A 52 -15.91 12.41 -0.42
CA THR A 52 -15.73 13.66 -1.17
C THR A 52 -15.00 14.68 -0.31
N LEU A 53 -13.92 15.25 -0.84
CA LEU A 53 -13.03 16.16 -0.12
C LEU A 53 -13.15 17.57 -0.72
N THR A 54 -13.53 18.55 0.10
CA THR A 54 -13.85 19.92 -0.34
C THR A 54 -12.60 20.78 -0.50
N ASP A 55 -11.70 20.77 0.49
CA ASP A 55 -10.48 21.59 0.50
C ASP A 55 -9.21 20.77 0.68
N ILE A 56 -8.17 21.13 -0.07
CA ILE A 56 -6.84 20.51 0.00
C ILE A 56 -5.89 21.54 0.63
N THR A 57 -5.60 21.38 1.91
CA THR A 57 -4.70 22.28 2.67
C THR A 57 -3.49 21.58 3.27
N ASN A 58 -3.49 20.24 3.37
CA ASN A 58 -2.44 19.45 4.02
C ASN A 58 -2.09 18.21 3.18
N PRO A 59 -0.94 17.55 3.44
CA PRO A 59 -0.68 16.21 2.93
C PRO A 59 -1.83 15.26 3.28
N ILE A 60 -2.27 14.45 2.31
CA ILE A 60 -3.38 13.52 2.48
C ILE A 60 -2.83 12.09 2.44
N THR A 61 -3.01 11.36 3.53
CA THR A 61 -2.73 9.93 3.59
C THR A 61 -3.99 9.15 3.25
N ILE A 62 -3.90 8.27 2.26
CA ILE A 62 -4.98 7.38 1.83
C ILE A 62 -4.61 5.96 2.29
N ILE A 63 -5.51 5.33 3.04
CA ILE A 63 -5.43 3.92 3.39
C ILE A 63 -6.68 3.29 2.77
N SER A 64 -6.47 2.34 1.84
CA SER A 64 -7.54 1.59 1.17
C SER A 64 -7.74 0.23 1.83
#